data_AF-T2KH83-F1
#
_entry.id   AF-T2KH83-F1
#
_cell.length_a   1.000
_cell.length_b   1.000
_cell.length_c   1.000
_cell.angle_alpha   90.00
_cell.angle_beta   90.00
_cell.angle_gamma   90.00
#
_symmetry.space_group_name_H-M   'P 1'
#
loop_
_entity.id
_entity.type
_entity.pdbx_description
1 polymer ?
#
loop_
_entity_poly.entity_id
_entity_poly.type
_entity_poly.pdbx_seq_one_letter_code
_entity_poly.pdbx_strand_id
1 'polypeptide(L)'
;MNIQILPNWCKKLGALAFIVFTFISAAYYTVDCNEYCINTPQIESSQDNHPNTTQSETKPESLDHSENNLSHLFSILSYVGLFIYMLSREKVEDDYINKLRLESYQLTIILLLIISIITYAFFKELRMSFDYFLETFMILYLIIFFFKKRIYV
;
A
#
# COMPACT_ATOMS: atom_id res chain seq x y z
N MET A 1 7.51 -16.91 5.23
CA MET A 1 6.08 -16.71 5.52
C MET A 1 5.59 -15.61 4.58
N ASN A 2 4.74 -15.93 3.59
CA ASN A 2 4.27 -14.96 2.59
C ASN A 2 3.07 -14.22 3.20
N ILE A 3 3.33 -13.08 3.82
CA ILE A 3 2.26 -12.25 4.38
C ILE A 3 1.75 -11.36 3.23
N GLN A 4 0.75 -11.86 2.50
CA GLN A 4 -0.04 -11.04 1.57
C GLN A 4 -0.97 -10.18 2.42
N ILE A 5 -0.56 -8.94 2.70
CA ILE A 5 -1.27 -8.09 3.65
C ILE A 5 -2.31 -7.18 2.98
N LEU A 6 -2.08 -6.64 1.78
CA LEU A 6 -3.07 -5.79 1.12
C LEU A 6 -3.10 -5.88 -0.42
N PRO A 7 -4.31 -5.83 -1.03
CA PRO A 7 -4.51 -5.86 -2.47
C PRO A 7 -4.10 -4.56 -3.17
N ASN A 8 -3.72 -4.67 -4.45
CA ASN A 8 -3.21 -3.59 -5.30
C ASN A 8 -4.11 -2.34 -5.44
N TRP A 9 -5.44 -2.45 -5.24
CA TRP A 9 -6.34 -1.28 -5.22
C TRP A 9 -6.04 -0.35 -4.04
N CYS A 10 -5.42 -0.86 -2.97
CA CYS A 10 -5.11 -0.08 -1.79
C CYS A 10 -3.96 0.92 -2.01
N LYS A 11 -3.09 0.71 -3.00
CA LYS A 11 -2.04 1.69 -3.38
C LYS A 11 -2.67 3.00 -3.84
N LYS A 12 -3.67 2.93 -4.71
CA LYS A 12 -4.39 4.11 -5.22
C LYS A 12 -5.20 4.80 -4.12
N LEU A 13 -5.84 4.00 -3.26
CA LEU A 13 -6.61 4.51 -2.13
C LEU A 13 -5.72 5.20 -1.08
N GLY A 14 -4.59 4.59 -0.71
CA GLY A 14 -3.62 5.14 0.24
C GLY A 14 -2.95 6.41 -0.27
N ALA A 15 -2.55 6.44 -1.54
CA ALA A 15 -2.01 7.65 -2.17
C ALA A 15 -3.04 8.80 -2.20
N LEU A 16 -4.30 8.50 -2.57
CA LEU A 16 -5.36 9.51 -2.60
C LEU A 16 -5.66 10.02 -1.19
N ALA A 17 -5.77 9.14 -0.20
CA ALA A 17 -5.98 9.51 1.19
C ALA A 17 -4.83 10.40 1.71
N PHE A 18 -3.58 10.00 1.50
CA PHE A 18 -2.40 10.78 1.89
C PHE A 18 -2.44 12.19 1.29
N ILE A 19 -2.68 12.30 -0.02
CA ILE A 19 -2.72 13.60 -0.71
C ILE A 19 -3.85 14.46 -0.13
N VAL A 20 -5.07 13.94 -0.08
CA VAL A 20 -6.25 14.70 0.38
C VAL A 20 -6.07 15.17 1.83
N PHE A 21 -5.67 14.29 2.74
CA PHE A 21 -5.52 14.66 4.16
C PHE A 21 -4.32 15.57 4.42
N THR A 22 -3.25 15.48 3.62
CA THR A 22 -2.11 16.41 3.72
C THR A 22 -2.49 17.82 3.29
N PHE A 23 -3.24 17.95 2.19
CA PHE A 23 -3.73 19.27 1.74
C PHE A 23 -4.73 19.88 2.73
N ILE A 24 -5.64 19.08 3.28
CA ILE A 24 -6.58 19.54 4.31
C ILE A 24 -5.81 20.01 5.56
N SER A 25 -4.88 19.20 6.06
CA SER A 25 -4.06 19.54 7.23
C SER A 25 -3.27 20.84 7.01
N ALA A 26 -2.61 20.99 5.86
CA ALA A 26 -1.87 22.20 5.51
C ALA A 26 -2.76 23.45 5.47
N ALA A 27 -3.97 23.35 4.92
CA ALA A 27 -4.92 24.46 4.88
C ALA A 27 -5.34 24.90 6.29
N TYR A 28 -5.64 23.96 7.20
CA TYR A 28 -5.96 24.26 8.60
C TYR A 28 -4.81 25.00 9.29
N TYR A 29 -3.58 24.51 9.18
CA TYR A 29 -2.42 25.17 9.81
C TYR A 29 -2.16 26.59 9.27
N THR A 30 -2.44 26.86 7.99
CA THR A 30 -2.26 28.21 7.43
C THR A 30 -3.29 29.22 7.93
N VAL A 31 -4.53 28.79 8.19
CA VAL A 31 -5.60 29.67 8.72
C VAL A 31 -5.32 30.01 10.18
N ASP A 32 -4.93 29.01 10.98
CA ASP A 32 -4.60 29.17 12.39
C ASP A 32 -3.38 30.10 12.60
N CYS A 33 -2.34 29.93 11.78
CA CYS A 33 -1.19 30.85 11.77
C CYS A 33 -1.58 32.29 11.39
N ASN A 34 -2.51 32.48 10.45
CA ASN A 34 -2.92 33.83 10.03
C ASN A 34 -3.73 34.54 11.14
N GLU A 35 -4.59 33.81 11.84
CA GLU A 35 -5.35 34.34 12.97
C GLU A 35 -4.44 34.65 14.18
N TYR A 36 -3.48 33.79 14.48
CA TYR A 36 -2.50 34.03 15.55
C TYR A 36 -1.55 35.21 15.22
N CYS A 37 -1.17 35.41 13.95
CA CYS A 37 -0.29 36.50 13.52
C CYS A 37 -0.99 37.86 13.41
N ILE A 38 -2.30 37.90 13.15
CA ILE A 38 -3.06 39.15 13.06
C ILE A 38 -3.52 39.63 14.45
N ASN A 39 -3.78 38.69 15.38
CA ASN A 39 -4.31 39.02 16.71
C ASN A 39 -3.22 39.13 17.79
N THR A 40 -1.94 38.97 17.46
CA THR A 40 -0.86 39.23 18.43
C THR A 40 -0.67 40.74 18.58
N PRO A 41 -0.92 41.35 19.75
CA PRO A 41 -0.49 42.72 19.98
C PRO A 41 1.03 42.78 19.88
N GLN A 42 1.54 43.70 19.06
CA GLN A 42 2.98 43.97 19.01
C GLN A 42 3.45 44.39 20.41
N ILE A 43 4.19 43.53 21.09
CA ILE A 43 4.91 43.91 22.30
C ILE A 43 6.16 44.65 21.83
N GLU A 44 6.03 45.97 21.68
CA GLU A 44 7.18 46.87 21.71
C GLU A 44 7.86 46.72 23.08
N SER A 45 9.15 46.38 23.07
CA SER A 45 10.00 46.43 24.24
C SER A 45 10.20 47.89 24.66
N SER A 46 9.50 48.34 25.70
CA SER A 46 9.90 49.51 26.49
C SER A 46 9.43 49.38 27.93
N GLN A 47 10.39 49.59 28.83
CA GLN A 47 10.32 49.36 30.27
C GLN A 47 9.50 50.43 31.02
N ASP A 48 8.68 49.93 31.97
CA ASP A 48 8.31 50.49 33.28
C ASP A 48 7.58 51.84 33.41
N ASN A 49 6.32 51.82 33.91
CA ASN A 49 5.97 52.12 35.32
C ASN A 49 4.43 52.31 35.59
N HIS A 50 3.82 51.33 36.29
CA HIS A 50 2.73 51.40 37.31
C HIS A 50 1.30 51.98 36.98
N PRO A 51 0.27 51.78 37.84
CA PRO A 51 -0.82 50.79 37.66
C PRO A 51 -2.23 51.43 37.54
N ASN A 52 -3.27 50.65 37.21
CA ASN A 52 -4.56 50.68 37.92
C ASN A 52 -5.57 49.62 37.42
N THR A 53 -6.14 48.94 38.40
CA THR A 53 -7.33 48.10 38.48
C THR A 53 -8.51 48.48 37.57
N THR A 54 -9.20 47.49 36.99
CA THR A 54 -10.66 47.23 37.15
C THR A 54 -11.02 45.87 36.55
N GLN A 55 -11.70 45.05 37.36
CA GLN A 55 -12.30 43.76 37.00
C GLN A 55 -13.45 43.93 35.99
N SER A 56 -13.65 42.96 35.10
CA SER A 56 -15.01 42.48 34.81
C SER A 56 -14.96 41.08 34.19
N GLU A 57 -15.66 40.16 34.85
CA GLU A 57 -15.96 38.81 34.42
C GLU A 57 -16.85 38.80 33.16
N THR A 58 -16.79 37.73 32.35
CA THR A 58 -17.88 36.73 32.17
C THR A 58 -17.66 35.91 30.88
N LYS A 59 -17.62 34.58 31.04
CA LYS A 59 -17.58 33.49 30.03
C LYS A 59 -18.87 33.46 29.17
N PRO A 60 -18.91 32.82 27.98
CA PRO A 60 -18.99 31.34 27.89
C PRO A 60 -18.08 30.79 26.76
N GLU A 61 -17.21 29.79 26.96
CA GLU A 61 -17.52 28.36 27.03
C GLU A 61 -18.51 27.88 25.96
N SER A 62 -17.99 27.45 24.80
CA SER A 62 -18.12 26.06 24.30
C SER A 62 -17.92 26.03 22.77
N LEU A 63 -16.67 25.89 22.28
CA LEU A 63 -16.40 25.26 20.96
C LEU A 63 -14.92 25.02 20.62
N ASP A 64 -13.96 25.49 21.42
CA ASP A 64 -12.53 25.34 21.08
C ASP A 64 -11.95 23.92 21.18
N HIS A 65 -12.62 22.99 21.88
CA HIS A 65 -12.01 21.67 22.11
C HIS A 65 -12.15 20.71 20.92
N SER A 66 -12.99 21.04 19.93
CA SER A 66 -13.21 20.18 18.76
C SER A 66 -12.26 20.49 17.61
N GLU A 67 -11.84 21.75 17.42
CA GLU A 67 -11.02 22.15 16.28
C GLU A 67 -9.57 21.65 16.41
N ASN A 68 -8.98 21.76 17.60
CA ASN A 68 -7.61 21.29 17.86
C ASN A 68 -7.47 19.78 17.64
N ASN A 69 -8.50 19.00 17.96
CA ASN A 69 -8.46 17.55 17.77
C ASN A 69 -8.63 17.13 16.30
N LEU A 70 -9.32 17.93 15.50
CA LEU A 70 -9.57 17.66 14.08
C LEU A 70 -8.30 17.78 13.23
N SER A 71 -7.48 18.81 13.47
CA SER A 71 -6.21 19.00 12.75
C SER A 71 -5.21 17.86 13.02
N HIS A 72 -5.14 17.40 14.28
CA HIS A 72 -4.33 16.24 14.65
C HIS A 72 -4.86 14.94 14.02
N LEU A 73 -6.18 14.74 13.97
CA LEU A 73 -6.80 13.55 13.38
C LEU A 73 -6.51 13.45 11.87
N PHE A 74 -6.60 14.55 11.11
CA PHE A 74 -6.26 14.56 9.69
C PHE A 74 -4.78 14.25 9.44
N SER A 75 -3.90 14.74 10.31
CA SER A 75 -2.46 14.46 10.22
C SER A 75 -2.15 12.98 10.46
N ILE A 76 -2.77 12.36 11.47
CA ILE A 76 -2.67 10.92 11.72
C ILE A 76 -3.21 10.12 10.54
N LEU A 77 -4.36 10.52 9.98
CA LEU A 77 -4.99 9.83 8.85
C LEU A 77 -4.14 9.92 7.57
N SER A 78 -3.42 11.02 7.37
CA SER A 78 -2.40 11.16 6.32
C SER A 78 -1.26 10.14 6.50
N TYR A 79 -0.67 10.05 7.70
CA TYR A 79 0.38 9.06 7.97
C TYR A 79 -0.11 7.61 7.80
N VAL A 80 -1.35 7.32 8.20
CA VAL A 80 -1.97 6.01 7.96
C VAL A 80 -2.12 5.76 6.46
N GLY A 81 -2.54 6.76 5.67
CA GLY A 81 -2.60 6.67 4.20
C GLY A 81 -1.23 6.37 3.56
N LEU A 82 -0.17 6.99 4.07
CA LEU A 82 1.21 6.72 3.66
C LEU A 82 1.65 5.30 4.02
N PHE A 83 1.35 4.84 5.23
CA PHE A 83 1.64 3.46 5.66
C PHE A 83 0.93 2.43 4.78
N ILE A 84 -0.35 2.66 4.47
CA ILE A 84 -1.15 1.82 3.57
C ILE A 84 -0.54 1.81 2.16
N TYR A 85 -0.10 2.97 1.66
CA TYR A 85 0.57 3.08 0.37
C TYR A 85 1.86 2.27 0.33
N MET A 86 2.70 2.38 1.37
CA MET A 86 3.99 1.70 1.45
C MET A 86 3.85 0.17 1.59
N LEU A 87 2.81 -0.29 2.27
CA LEU A 87 2.50 -1.73 2.41
C LEU A 87 1.83 -2.33 1.18
N SER A 88 1.32 -1.51 0.26
CA SER A 88 0.63 -1.99 -0.94
C SER A 88 1.64 -2.38 -2.04
N ARG A 89 1.55 -3.63 -2.51
CA ARG A 89 2.38 -4.14 -3.60
C ARG A 89 2.10 -3.47 -4.96
N GLU A 90 3.13 -3.47 -5.81
CA GLU A 90 3.10 -2.96 -7.19
C GLU A 90 2.28 -3.90 -8.10
N LYS A 91 1.35 -3.36 -8.91
CA LYS A 91 0.50 -4.16 -9.83
C LYS A 91 1.31 -5.07 -10.76
N VAL A 92 2.51 -4.64 -11.13
CA VAL A 92 3.39 -5.36 -12.07
C VAL A 92 3.84 -6.70 -11.48
N GLU A 93 4.04 -6.81 -10.16
CA GLU A 93 4.49 -8.06 -9.53
C GLU A 93 3.40 -9.14 -9.48
N ASP A 94 2.16 -8.77 -9.17
CA ASP A 94 1.05 -9.74 -9.11
C ASP A 94 0.65 -10.24 -10.52
N ASP A 95 0.56 -9.33 -11.49
CA ASP A 95 0.32 -9.71 -12.90
C ASP A 95 1.49 -10.56 -13.44
N TYR A 96 2.72 -10.28 -12.99
CA TYR A 96 3.89 -11.07 -13.33
C TYR A 96 3.82 -12.50 -12.76
N ILE A 97 3.43 -12.69 -11.49
CA ILE A 97 3.29 -14.04 -10.92
C ILE A 97 2.21 -14.85 -11.64
N ASN A 98 1.09 -14.21 -12.02
CA ASN A 98 0.03 -14.86 -12.78
C ASN A 98 0.49 -15.23 -14.20
N LYS A 99 1.17 -14.32 -14.89
CA LYS A 99 1.78 -14.59 -16.19
C LYS A 99 2.82 -15.71 -16.11
N LEU A 100 3.67 -15.70 -15.09
CA LEU A 100 4.69 -16.72 -14.85
C LEU A 100 4.07 -18.11 -14.65
N ARG A 101 2.98 -18.21 -13.89
CA ARG A 101 2.23 -19.46 -13.70
C ARG A 101 1.66 -19.98 -15.02
N LEU A 102 1.00 -19.09 -15.78
CA LEU A 102 0.38 -19.43 -17.06
C LEU A 102 1.42 -19.93 -18.07
N GLU A 103 2.51 -19.19 -18.25
CA GLU A 103 3.54 -19.59 -19.21
C GLU A 103 4.30 -20.85 -18.79
N SER A 104 4.50 -21.10 -17.48
CA SER A 104 5.12 -22.33 -17.00
C SER A 104 4.23 -23.54 -17.25
N TYR A 105 2.92 -23.40 -17.07
CA TYR A 105 1.93 -24.42 -17.39
C TYR A 105 1.92 -24.72 -18.91
N GLN A 106 1.89 -23.68 -19.74
CA GLN A 106 1.92 -23.82 -21.20
C GLN A 106 3.19 -24.54 -21.67
N LEU A 107 4.36 -24.18 -21.15
CA LEU A 107 5.63 -24.82 -21.50
C LEU A 107 5.65 -26.30 -21.07
N THR A 108 5.12 -26.61 -19.88
CA THR A 108 5.03 -27.99 -19.39
C THR A 108 4.18 -28.86 -20.31
N ILE A 109 3.01 -28.37 -20.74
CA ILE A 109 2.14 -29.11 -21.67
C ILE A 109 2.83 -29.34 -23.00
N ILE A 110 3.45 -28.30 -23.58
CA ILE A 110 4.13 -28.41 -24.87
C ILE A 110 5.25 -29.47 -24.78
N LEU A 111 6.06 -29.41 -23.73
CA LEU A 111 7.15 -30.35 -23.52
C LEU A 111 6.64 -31.79 -23.32
N LEU A 112 5.61 -31.97 -22.51
CA LEU A 112 5.01 -33.29 -22.28
C LEU A 112 4.40 -33.87 -23.55
N LEU A 113 3.78 -33.03 -24.39
CA LEU A 113 3.20 -33.45 -25.66
C LEU A 113 4.29 -33.89 -26.64
N ILE A 114 5.41 -33.17 -26.72
CA ILE A 114 6.57 -33.56 -27.51
C ILE A 114 7.11 -34.92 -27.04
N ILE A 115 7.31 -35.07 -25.72
CA ILE A 115 7.77 -36.33 -25.12
C ILE A 115 6.79 -37.45 -25.46
N SER A 116 5.48 -37.22 -25.32
CA SER A 116 4.44 -38.21 -25.63
C SER A 116 4.47 -38.67 -27.08
N ILE A 117 4.68 -37.74 -28.03
CA ILE A 117 4.79 -38.08 -29.46
C ILE A 117 6.04 -38.93 -29.71
N ILE A 118 7.18 -38.53 -29.16
CA ILE A 118 8.45 -39.26 -29.29
C ILE A 118 8.28 -40.67 -28.70
N THR A 119 7.79 -40.75 -27.47
CA THR A 119 7.56 -42.00 -26.77
C THR A 119 6.63 -42.94 -27.55
N TYR A 120 5.56 -42.42 -28.14
CA TYR A 120 4.68 -43.20 -29.02
C TYR A 120 5.38 -43.68 -30.30
N ALA A 121 6.27 -42.86 -30.89
CA ALA A 121 7.01 -43.22 -32.09
C ALA A 121 8.03 -44.34 -31.87
N PHE A 122 8.66 -44.39 -30.69
CA PHE A 122 9.69 -45.38 -30.37
C PHE A 122 9.16 -46.63 -29.68
N PHE A 123 8.07 -46.52 -28.90
CA PHE A 123 7.54 -47.61 -28.10
C PHE A 123 6.08 -47.90 -28.49
N LYS A 124 5.88 -49.05 -29.14
CA LYS A 124 4.57 -49.48 -29.66
C LYS A 124 3.61 -49.97 -28.57
N GLU A 125 4.14 -50.45 -27.45
CA GLU A 125 3.36 -50.95 -26.31
C GLU A 125 3.90 -50.36 -25.01
N LEU A 126 3.28 -49.27 -24.55
CA LEU A 126 3.54 -48.69 -23.24
C LEU A 126 2.32 -48.86 -22.36
N ARG A 127 2.51 -49.62 -21.28
CA ARG A 127 1.52 -49.76 -20.21
C ARG A 127 1.94 -48.89 -19.04
N MET A 128 1.79 -47.57 -19.19
CA MET A 128 1.91 -46.65 -18.06
C MET A 128 0.55 -46.43 -17.42
N SER A 129 0.48 -46.52 -16.09
CA SER A 129 -0.71 -46.09 -15.36
C SER A 129 -0.82 -44.56 -15.41
N PHE A 130 -2.05 -44.07 -15.30
CA PHE A 130 -2.36 -42.65 -15.32
C PHE A 130 -1.65 -41.88 -14.18
N ASP A 131 -1.45 -42.53 -13.03
CA ASP A 131 -0.80 -41.93 -11.87
C ASP A 131 0.64 -41.49 -12.17
N TYR A 132 1.43 -42.34 -12.86
CA TYR A 132 2.80 -41.99 -13.26
C TYR A 132 2.85 -40.82 -14.24
N PHE A 133 1.84 -40.70 -15.11
CA PHE A 133 1.75 -39.59 -16.05
C PHE A 133 1.47 -38.27 -15.33
N LEU A 134 0.51 -38.26 -14.40
CA LEU A 134 0.21 -37.09 -13.58
C LEU A 134 1.39 -36.69 -12.69
N GLU A 135 2.05 -37.65 -12.05
CA GLU A 135 3.21 -37.39 -11.20
C GLU A 135 4.35 -36.76 -12.01
N THR A 136 4.64 -37.31 -13.20
CA THR A 136 5.65 -36.76 -14.11
C THR A 136 5.29 -35.34 -14.55
N PHE A 137 4.03 -35.08 -14.87
CA PHE A 137 3.54 -33.74 -15.23
C PHE A 137 3.76 -32.73 -14.09
N MET A 138 3.40 -33.10 -12.86
CA MET A 138 3.51 -32.21 -11.69
C MET A 138 4.97 -31.90 -11.36
N ILE A 139 5.86 -32.91 -11.38
CA ILE A 139 7.29 -32.72 -11.16
C ILE A 139 7.90 -31.82 -12.23
N LEU A 140 7.58 -32.06 -13.50
CA LEU A 140 8.07 -31.26 -14.63
C LEU A 140 7.60 -29.80 -14.53
N TYR A 141 6.33 -29.58 -14.20
CA TYR A 141 5.78 -28.25 -13.96
C TYR A 141 6.52 -27.52 -12.84
N LEU A 142 6.77 -28.17 -11.69
CA LEU A 142 7.50 -27.56 -10.58
C LEU A 142 8.92 -27.15 -10.99
N ILE A 143 9.63 -28.03 -11.71
CA ILE A 143 10.99 -27.76 -12.19
C ILE A 143 10.99 -26.53 -13.11
N ILE A 144 10.11 -26.51 -14.11
CA ILE A 144 9.98 -25.38 -15.06
C ILE A 144 9.64 -24.09 -14.31
N PHE A 145 8.64 -24.14 -13.42
CA PHE A 145 8.22 -22.99 -12.63
C PHE A 145 9.37 -22.46 -11.75
N PHE A 146 10.15 -23.34 -11.14
CA PHE A 146 11.29 -22.96 -10.31
C PHE A 146 12.41 -22.26 -11.11
N PHE A 147 12.79 -22.81 -12.26
CA PHE A 147 13.79 -22.19 -13.13
C PHE A 147 13.29 -20.85 -13.67
N LYS A 148 12.02 -20.78 -14.10
CA LYS A 148 11.44 -19.56 -14.62
C LYS A 148 11.33 -18.48 -13.55
N LYS A 149 11.00 -18.84 -12.31
CA LYS A 149 11.03 -17.91 -11.17
C LYS A 149 12.42 -17.32 -10.92
N ARG A 150 13.50 -18.08 -11.16
CA ARG A 150 14.90 -17.65 -10.92
C ARG A 150 15.50 -16.77 -12.01
N ILE A 151 14.95 -16.79 -13.22
CA ILE A 151 15.48 -15.99 -14.35
C ILE A 151 14.96 -14.56 -14.33
N TYR A 152 13.81 -14.33 -13.71
CA TYR A 152 13.10 -13.06 -13.76
C TYR A 152 13.02 -12.33 -12.40
N VAL A 153 13.46 -12.97 -11.32
CA VAL A 153 13.75 -12.34 -10.01
C VAL A 153 15.24 -12.15 -9.91
#